data_AF-A0A2M8CK40-F1
#
_entry.id   AF-A0A2M8CK40-F1
#
_cell.length_a   1.000
_cell.length_b   1.000
_cell.length_c   1.000
_cell.angle_alpha   90.00
_cell.angle_beta   90.00
_cell.angle_gamma   90.00
#
_symmetry.space_group_name_H-M   'P 1'
#
loop_
_entity.id
_entity.type
_entity.pdbx_description
1 polymer ?
#
loop_
_entity_poly.entity_id
_entity_poly.type
_entity_poly.pdbx_seq_one_letter_code
_entity_poly.pdbx_strand_id
1 'polypeptide(L)'
;FYPEYFPDKYHKDRGTTNYEKYIELAGNAGLKYLDFNRYFLDHKIDSKYPLYPQYGIHWSKYGMCLVADSMIRYIEDLRHIQMPHLYWDGVELDQPRGTDYDIADGMNIKFKLKSFDMAYPRVKFESDSGKVKPSVMVISDSYYWGIFDLGMSNVFSNNQFWFYNKKVYPESFKSDLLASDVNLHQAIAGHDVIILMATEATLPGLGWGFVERAYDMFTNPDYKEIDLNEFQEKVRRLRNKIKSSEEWMKSIESKANKKNISVDSMLTLDAIWVIKNEKDK
;
A
#
# COMPACT_ATOMS: atom_id res chain seq x y z
N PHE A 1 -14.40 -6.13 -12.49
CA PHE A 1 -15.29 -5.04 -12.92
C PHE A 1 -15.90 -5.26 -14.30
N TYR A 2 -15.14 -5.66 -15.33
CA TYR A 2 -15.64 -5.84 -16.71
C TYR A 2 -15.63 -7.31 -17.24
N PRO A 3 -16.32 -8.27 -16.61
CA PRO A 3 -16.36 -9.64 -17.12
C PRO A 3 -17.07 -9.77 -18.47
N GLU A 4 -17.93 -8.82 -18.86
CA GLU A 4 -18.69 -8.83 -20.11
C GLU A 4 -17.83 -8.63 -21.38
N TYR A 5 -16.57 -8.23 -21.22
CA TYR A 5 -15.63 -8.09 -22.34
C TYR A 5 -14.72 -9.31 -22.52
N PHE A 6 -14.88 -10.36 -21.69
CA PHE A 6 -14.11 -11.59 -21.86
C PHE A 6 -14.69 -12.42 -23.02
N PRO A 7 -13.85 -12.97 -23.92
CA PRO A 7 -14.32 -13.86 -24.97
C PRO A 7 -15.04 -15.09 -24.40
N ASP A 8 -16.13 -15.52 -25.06
CA ASP A 8 -17.01 -16.57 -24.53
C ASP A 8 -16.30 -17.86 -24.13
N LYS A 9 -15.26 -18.24 -24.89
CA LYS A 9 -14.43 -19.43 -24.63
C LYS A 9 -13.69 -19.42 -23.28
N TYR A 10 -13.59 -18.26 -22.64
CA TYR A 10 -12.97 -18.10 -21.32
C TYR A 10 -14.00 -18.01 -20.19
N HIS A 11 -15.30 -18.03 -20.49
CA HIS A 11 -16.30 -18.21 -19.45
C HIS A 11 -16.13 -19.61 -18.84
N LYS A 12 -16.01 -19.64 -17.51
CA LYS A 12 -15.89 -20.84 -16.71
C LYS A 12 -16.89 -20.77 -15.58
N ASP A 13 -17.36 -21.93 -15.14
CA ASP A 13 -18.11 -22.03 -13.90
C ASP A 13 -17.24 -21.51 -12.75
N ARG A 14 -17.77 -20.51 -12.05
CA ARG A 14 -17.10 -19.85 -10.94
C ARG A 14 -17.45 -20.58 -9.65
N GLY A 15 -16.43 -21.12 -8.97
CA GLY A 15 -16.55 -21.56 -7.58
C GLY A 15 -16.44 -20.41 -6.59
N THR A 16 -16.39 -20.73 -5.30
CA THR A 16 -16.13 -19.73 -4.24
C THR A 16 -14.80 -19.03 -4.47
N THR A 17 -14.82 -17.71 -4.49
CA THR A 17 -13.65 -16.84 -4.64
C THR A 17 -13.04 -16.49 -3.29
N ASN A 18 -11.76 -16.09 -3.30
CA ASN A 18 -11.12 -15.56 -2.09
C ASN A 18 -11.88 -14.34 -1.55
N TYR A 19 -12.31 -13.44 -2.42
CA TYR A 19 -13.12 -12.28 -2.05
C TYR A 19 -14.38 -12.66 -1.26
N GLU A 20 -15.20 -13.58 -1.77
CA GLU A 20 -16.39 -14.04 -1.06
C GLU A 20 -16.04 -14.62 0.31
N LYS A 21 -14.96 -15.41 0.40
CA LYS A 21 -14.56 -16.02 1.66
C LYS A 21 -14.05 -15.00 2.67
N TYR A 22 -13.31 -13.99 2.23
CA TYR A 22 -12.86 -12.90 3.09
C TYR A 22 -14.03 -12.09 3.66
N ILE A 23 -15.03 -11.74 2.84
CA ILE A 23 -16.22 -11.00 3.31
C ILE A 23 -17.01 -11.83 4.32
N GLU A 24 -17.24 -13.11 4.03
CA GLU A 24 -17.93 -14.04 4.94
C GLU A 24 -17.20 -14.13 6.30
N LEU A 25 -15.88 -14.40 6.26
CA LEU A 25 -15.08 -14.56 7.48
C LEU A 25 -14.94 -13.26 8.26
N ALA A 26 -14.77 -12.12 7.59
CA ALA A 26 -14.72 -10.80 8.24
C ALA A 26 -16.04 -10.49 8.95
N GLY A 27 -17.18 -10.76 8.30
CA GLY A 27 -18.50 -10.63 8.91
C GLY A 27 -18.69 -11.53 10.13
N ASN A 28 -18.35 -12.81 10.00
CA ASN A 28 -18.46 -13.78 11.11
C ASN A 28 -17.56 -13.43 12.31
N ALA A 29 -16.38 -12.86 12.04
CA ALA A 29 -15.45 -12.40 13.07
C ALA A 29 -15.81 -11.02 13.66
N GLY A 30 -16.83 -10.34 13.14
CA GLY A 30 -17.20 -8.99 13.56
C GLY A 30 -16.16 -7.92 13.19
N LEU A 31 -15.31 -8.19 12.19
CA LEU A 31 -14.32 -7.22 11.71
C LEU A 31 -15.02 -6.07 10.99
N LYS A 32 -14.51 -4.86 11.20
CA LYS A 32 -14.92 -3.66 10.48
C LYS A 32 -14.24 -3.66 9.11
N TYR A 33 -15.01 -3.49 8.03
CA TYR A 33 -14.48 -3.45 6.67
C TYR A 33 -15.29 -2.53 5.77
N LEU A 34 -14.64 -2.06 4.69
CA LEU A 34 -15.26 -1.34 3.57
C LEU A 34 -15.14 -2.21 2.32
N ASP A 35 -16.27 -2.53 1.68
CA ASP A 35 -16.30 -3.35 0.47
C ASP A 35 -16.45 -2.50 -0.79
N PHE A 36 -15.32 -2.03 -1.30
CA PHE A 36 -15.29 -1.23 -2.52
C PHE A 36 -15.48 -2.06 -3.79
N ASN A 37 -15.25 -3.39 -3.74
CA ASN A 37 -15.57 -4.24 -4.89
C ASN A 37 -17.08 -4.24 -5.11
N ARG A 38 -17.85 -4.51 -4.05
CA ARG A 38 -19.31 -4.47 -4.08
C ARG A 38 -19.82 -3.09 -4.47
N TYR A 39 -19.32 -2.03 -3.82
CA TYR A 39 -19.71 -0.65 -4.13
C TYR A 39 -19.51 -0.32 -5.61
N PHE A 40 -18.36 -0.68 -6.18
CA PHE A 40 -18.05 -0.39 -7.59
C PHE A 40 -18.96 -1.17 -8.55
N LEU A 41 -19.21 -2.45 -8.27
CA LEU A 41 -20.10 -3.26 -9.10
C LEU A 41 -21.55 -2.76 -9.05
N ASP A 42 -22.03 -2.39 -7.86
CA ASP A 42 -23.38 -1.87 -7.66
C ASP A 42 -23.57 -0.51 -8.36
N HIS A 43 -22.52 0.32 -8.41
CA HIS A 43 -22.58 1.65 -9.01
C HIS A 43 -21.97 1.74 -10.42
N LYS A 44 -21.77 0.59 -11.08
CA LYS A 44 -21.08 0.52 -12.37
C LYS A 44 -21.78 1.33 -13.47
N ILE A 45 -23.11 1.38 -13.44
CA ILE A 45 -23.94 1.97 -14.51
C ILE A 45 -24.37 3.40 -14.18
N ASP A 46 -24.62 3.70 -12.91
CA ASP A 46 -25.23 4.95 -12.45
C ASP A 46 -24.22 5.94 -11.82
N SER A 47 -22.96 5.51 -11.60
CA SER A 47 -21.91 6.43 -11.20
C SER A 47 -21.77 7.59 -12.20
N LYS A 48 -21.58 8.80 -11.68
CA LYS A 48 -21.49 10.03 -12.49
C LYS A 48 -20.33 10.00 -13.50
N TYR A 49 -19.24 9.32 -13.15
CA TYR A 49 -18.06 9.17 -14.00
C TYR A 49 -17.53 7.72 -13.89
N PRO A 50 -16.82 7.22 -14.92
CA PRO A 50 -16.32 5.84 -14.93
C PRO A 50 -15.49 5.52 -13.68
N LEU A 51 -15.85 4.44 -12.97
CA LEU A 51 -15.15 4.00 -11.76
C LEU A 51 -13.87 3.22 -12.07
N TYR A 52 -13.78 2.62 -13.25
CA TYR A 52 -12.65 1.80 -13.68
C TYR A 52 -12.26 2.14 -15.14
N PRO A 53 -10.98 2.38 -15.42
CA PRO A 53 -10.51 2.66 -16.78
C PRO A 53 -10.56 1.41 -17.67
N GLN A 54 -10.65 1.62 -18.98
CA GLN A 54 -10.51 0.54 -19.97
C GLN A 54 -9.06 0.06 -20.12
N TYR A 55 -8.10 0.98 -19.97
CA TYR A 55 -6.67 0.75 -20.25
C TYR A 55 -5.77 0.84 -19.01
N GLY A 56 -6.37 0.84 -17.83
CA GLY A 56 -5.66 0.84 -16.56
C GLY A 56 -5.98 -0.40 -15.75
N ILE A 57 -5.02 -0.89 -14.97
CA ILE A 57 -5.26 -1.96 -14.00
C ILE A 57 -5.90 -1.41 -12.72
N HIS A 58 -5.57 -0.18 -12.34
CA HIS A 58 -6.04 0.46 -11.12
C HIS A 58 -7.47 1.00 -11.26
N TRP A 59 -8.12 1.31 -10.14
CA TRP A 59 -9.33 2.12 -10.15
C TRP A 59 -9.08 3.48 -10.83
N SER A 60 -10.15 4.11 -11.32
CA SER A 60 -10.04 5.47 -11.88
C SER A 60 -9.59 6.48 -10.81
N LYS A 61 -9.01 7.62 -11.23
CA LYS A 61 -8.74 8.74 -10.30
C LYS A 61 -10.01 9.18 -9.56
N TYR A 62 -11.17 9.19 -10.23
CA TYR A 62 -12.46 9.50 -9.60
C TYR A 62 -12.87 8.45 -8.56
N GLY A 63 -12.86 7.17 -8.93
CA GLY A 63 -13.20 6.07 -8.01
C GLY A 63 -12.29 6.05 -6.78
N MET A 64 -11.01 6.31 -6.96
CA MET A 64 -10.05 6.47 -5.87
C MET A 64 -10.40 7.62 -4.92
N CYS A 65 -10.91 8.75 -5.42
CA CYS A 65 -11.36 9.87 -4.57
C CYS A 65 -12.57 9.47 -3.72
N LEU A 66 -13.51 8.69 -4.28
CA LEU A 66 -14.65 8.15 -3.53
C LEU A 66 -14.20 7.19 -2.42
N VAL A 67 -13.22 6.35 -2.71
CA VAL A 67 -12.59 5.44 -1.74
C VAL A 67 -11.95 6.25 -0.60
N ALA A 68 -11.14 7.26 -0.93
CA ALA A 68 -10.48 8.09 0.07
C ALA A 68 -11.46 8.86 0.96
N ASP A 69 -12.51 9.46 0.38
CA ASP A 69 -13.58 10.12 1.14
C ASP A 69 -14.29 9.14 2.09
N SER A 70 -14.65 7.95 1.58
CA SER A 70 -15.31 6.90 2.37
C SER A 70 -14.41 6.41 3.52
N MET A 71 -13.11 6.24 3.28
CA MET A 71 -12.15 5.87 4.32
C MET A 71 -12.10 6.91 5.44
N ILE A 72 -12.04 8.20 5.10
CA ILE A 72 -12.02 9.29 6.08
C ILE A 72 -13.29 9.26 6.94
N ARG A 73 -14.47 9.22 6.30
CA ARG A 73 -15.76 9.20 7.01
C ARG A 73 -15.94 7.97 7.89
N TYR A 74 -15.48 6.82 7.42
CA TYR A 74 -15.57 5.58 8.17
C TYR A 74 -14.68 5.61 9.43
N ILE A 75 -13.45 6.12 9.31
CA ILE A 75 -12.55 6.31 10.46
C ILE A 75 -13.14 7.32 11.44
N GLU A 76 -13.68 8.43 10.94
CA GLU A 76 -14.33 9.47 11.74
C GLU A 76 -15.46 8.90 12.61
N ASP A 77 -16.36 8.12 12.00
CA ASP A 77 -17.47 7.45 12.68
C ASP A 77 -16.97 6.44 13.73
N LEU A 78 -16.07 5.54 13.33
CA LEU A 78 -15.54 4.49 14.22
C LEU A 78 -14.79 5.04 15.43
N ARG A 79 -14.10 6.18 15.27
CA ARG A 79 -13.29 6.81 16.32
C ARG A 79 -14.07 7.84 17.12
N HIS A 80 -15.29 8.21 16.69
CA HIS A 80 -16.08 9.30 17.24
C HIS A 80 -15.30 10.63 17.34
N ILE A 81 -14.59 10.97 16.25
CA ILE A 81 -13.84 12.22 16.12
C ILE A 81 -14.43 13.09 15.02
N GLN A 82 -13.80 14.24 14.74
CA GLN A 82 -14.09 15.06 13.57
C GLN A 82 -12.80 15.24 12.79
N MET A 83 -12.75 14.72 11.56
CA MET A 83 -11.58 14.74 10.69
C MET A 83 -11.72 15.82 9.61
N PRO A 84 -10.62 16.35 9.07
CA PRO A 84 -10.67 17.16 7.86
C PRO A 84 -11.19 16.28 6.71
N HIS A 85 -12.19 16.76 5.96
CA HIS A 85 -12.72 16.00 4.83
C HIS A 85 -12.01 16.37 3.54
N LEU A 86 -11.98 15.39 2.64
CA LEU A 86 -11.58 15.57 1.25
C LEU A 86 -12.78 16.13 0.47
N TYR A 87 -12.52 17.04 -0.47
CA TYR A 87 -13.51 17.50 -1.44
C TYR A 87 -12.84 17.83 -2.77
N TRP A 88 -13.63 18.12 -3.81
CA TRP A 88 -13.13 18.64 -5.08
C TRP A 88 -14.01 19.77 -5.60
N ASP A 89 -13.38 20.82 -6.12
CA ASP A 89 -14.08 22.01 -6.63
C ASP A 89 -14.22 22.04 -8.15
N GLY A 90 -13.83 20.95 -8.80
CA GLY A 90 -13.96 20.77 -10.24
C GLY A 90 -13.45 19.40 -10.67
N VAL A 91 -13.87 19.02 -11.88
CA VAL A 91 -13.50 17.75 -12.50
C VAL A 91 -13.10 18.05 -13.93
N GLU A 92 -11.88 17.68 -14.30
CA GLU A 92 -11.42 17.67 -15.69
C GLU A 92 -11.82 16.35 -16.34
N LEU A 93 -12.31 16.39 -17.57
CA LEU A 93 -12.58 15.23 -18.40
C LEU A 93 -11.54 15.19 -19.51
N ASP A 94 -10.82 14.08 -19.62
CA ASP A 94 -9.78 13.89 -20.62
C ASP A 94 -9.60 12.40 -20.94
N GLN A 95 -8.89 12.11 -22.01
CA GLN A 95 -8.46 10.75 -22.33
C GLN A 95 -7.63 10.14 -21.18
N PRO A 96 -7.72 8.81 -20.99
CA PRO A 96 -7.03 8.13 -19.90
C PRO A 96 -5.52 8.42 -19.90
N ARG A 97 -4.99 8.77 -18.72
CA ARG A 97 -3.58 9.09 -18.48
C ARG A 97 -3.08 8.52 -17.15
N GLY A 98 -1.77 8.37 -17.01
CA GLY A 98 -1.16 7.83 -15.79
C GLY A 98 -1.66 6.43 -15.48
N THR A 99 -2.08 6.18 -14.24
CA THR A 99 -2.62 4.88 -13.80
C THR A 99 -3.90 4.46 -14.51
N ASP A 100 -4.65 5.39 -15.11
CA ASP A 100 -5.83 5.06 -15.90
C ASP A 100 -5.45 4.48 -17.30
N TYR A 101 -4.16 4.48 -17.65
CA TYR A 101 -3.64 4.05 -18.96
C TYR A 101 -2.43 3.09 -18.83
N ASP A 102 -2.10 2.65 -17.62
CA ASP A 102 -0.85 1.92 -17.35
C ASP A 102 -0.74 0.56 -18.07
N ILE A 103 -1.84 -0.16 -18.28
CA ILE A 103 -1.84 -1.39 -19.09
C ILE A 103 -1.48 -1.06 -20.54
N ALA A 104 -2.09 -0.03 -21.12
CA ALA A 104 -1.83 0.33 -22.51
C ALA A 104 -0.40 0.87 -22.72
N ASP A 105 0.16 1.59 -21.75
CA ASP A 105 1.59 1.94 -21.77
C ASP A 105 2.46 0.66 -21.70
N GLY A 106 2.07 -0.33 -20.90
CA GLY A 106 2.73 -1.64 -20.81
C GLY A 106 2.66 -2.48 -22.10
N MET A 107 1.70 -2.21 -23.00
CA MET A 107 1.61 -2.89 -24.31
C MET A 107 2.75 -2.48 -25.27
N ASN A 108 3.45 -1.38 -24.99
CA ASN A 108 4.58 -0.89 -25.79
C ASN A 108 4.28 -0.76 -27.31
N ILE A 109 3.12 -0.18 -27.62
CA ILE A 109 2.65 0.03 -29.00
C ILE A 109 2.97 1.45 -29.50
N LYS A 110 3.13 1.60 -30.82
CA LYS A 110 3.61 2.84 -31.46
C LYS A 110 2.65 4.04 -31.34
N PHE A 111 1.35 3.79 -31.16
CA PHE A 111 0.32 4.83 -31.12
C PHE A 111 -0.49 4.74 -29.84
N LYS A 112 -1.06 5.87 -29.40
CA LYS A 112 -1.96 5.92 -28.25
C LYS A 112 -3.35 5.40 -28.63
N LEU A 113 -3.88 4.50 -27.81
CA LEU A 113 -5.25 4.03 -27.87
C LEU A 113 -6.16 5.09 -27.27
N LYS A 114 -7.33 5.28 -27.89
CA LYS A 114 -8.37 6.16 -27.38
C LYS A 114 -9.42 5.36 -26.62
N SER A 115 -9.99 5.95 -25.58
CA SER A 115 -11.10 5.38 -24.82
C SER A 115 -12.15 6.46 -24.55
N PHE A 116 -13.14 6.15 -23.72
CA PHE A 116 -14.00 7.17 -23.14
C PHE A 116 -13.20 8.09 -22.23
N ASP A 117 -13.68 9.32 -22.06
CA ASP A 117 -13.03 10.30 -21.17
C ASP A 117 -13.15 9.84 -19.71
N MET A 118 -12.06 10.00 -18.98
CA MET A 118 -11.94 9.73 -17.56
C MET A 118 -12.09 11.03 -16.76
N ALA A 119 -12.57 10.92 -15.53
CA ALA A 119 -12.71 12.04 -14.62
C ALA A 119 -11.48 12.22 -13.72
N TYR A 120 -10.95 13.43 -13.71
CA TYR A 120 -9.82 13.87 -12.90
C TYR A 120 -10.26 14.98 -11.93
N PRO A 121 -10.74 14.63 -10.72
CA PRO A 121 -11.12 15.61 -9.72
C PRO A 121 -9.93 16.46 -9.25
N ARG A 122 -10.14 17.77 -9.09
CA ARG A 122 -9.19 18.67 -8.42
C ARG A 122 -9.39 18.59 -6.92
N VAL A 123 -8.70 17.64 -6.31
CA VAL A 123 -8.82 17.32 -4.88
C VAL A 123 -8.26 18.44 -4.01
N LYS A 124 -8.99 18.74 -2.94
CA LYS A 124 -8.65 19.66 -1.86
C LYS A 124 -9.06 19.04 -0.52
N PHE A 125 -8.56 19.64 0.55
CA PHE A 125 -8.90 19.27 1.92
C PHE A 125 -9.41 20.47 2.68
N GLU A 126 -10.33 20.23 3.59
CA GLU A 126 -10.76 21.23 4.55
C GLU A 126 -9.62 21.63 5.49
N SER A 127 -9.77 22.79 6.14
CA SER A 127 -8.86 23.18 7.21
C SER A 127 -8.95 22.18 8.38
N ASP A 128 -7.81 21.96 9.04
CA ASP A 128 -7.70 21.14 10.24
C ASP A 128 -8.06 21.89 11.53
N SER A 129 -8.50 23.15 11.44
CA SER A 129 -8.90 23.95 12.60
C SER A 129 -10.06 23.28 13.36
N GLY A 130 -9.82 22.95 14.63
CA GLY A 130 -10.79 22.25 15.48
C GLY A 130 -11.03 20.79 15.13
N LYS A 131 -10.20 20.20 14.26
CA LYS A 131 -10.31 18.82 13.80
C LYS A 131 -9.19 17.94 14.33
N VAL A 132 -9.43 16.64 14.37
CA VAL A 132 -8.49 15.61 14.83
C VAL A 132 -7.92 14.88 13.63
N LYS A 133 -6.60 14.68 13.65
CA LYS A 133 -5.86 13.92 12.64
C LYS A 133 -5.27 12.66 13.28
N PRO A 134 -5.92 11.49 13.16
CA PRO A 134 -5.37 10.26 13.72
C PRO A 134 -4.07 9.87 13.01
N SER A 135 -3.21 9.11 13.69
CA SER A 135 -2.10 8.42 13.03
C SER A 135 -2.59 7.14 12.35
N VAL A 136 -2.15 6.88 11.12
CA VAL A 136 -2.54 5.71 10.34
C VAL A 136 -1.33 4.92 9.87
N MET A 137 -1.41 3.60 10.00
CA MET A 137 -0.52 2.65 9.33
C MET A 137 -1.33 1.83 8.34
N VAL A 138 -0.98 1.91 7.06
CA VAL A 138 -1.66 1.19 5.98
C VAL A 138 -0.74 0.14 5.40
N ILE A 139 -1.15 -1.13 5.42
CA ILE A 139 -0.48 -2.24 4.77
C ILE A 139 -1.28 -2.57 3.52
N SER A 140 -0.70 -2.32 2.35
CA SER A 140 -1.44 -2.45 1.09
C SER A 140 -0.56 -2.74 -0.12
N ASP A 141 -1.22 -3.11 -1.21
CA ASP A 141 -0.67 -3.22 -2.56
C ASP A 141 -0.61 -1.87 -3.29
N SER A 142 -0.37 -1.91 -4.61
CA SER A 142 -0.15 -0.73 -5.45
C SER A 142 -1.34 0.21 -5.54
N TYR A 143 -2.56 -0.23 -5.23
CA TYR A 143 -3.75 0.63 -5.31
C TYR A 143 -3.71 1.77 -4.30
N TYR A 144 -3.02 1.57 -3.17
CA TYR A 144 -2.90 2.62 -2.17
C TYR A 144 -1.98 3.77 -2.62
N TRP A 145 -1.10 3.58 -3.60
CA TRP A 145 -0.21 4.66 -4.07
C TRP A 145 -1.00 5.90 -4.48
N GLY A 146 -2.08 5.69 -5.26
CA GLY A 146 -2.93 6.79 -5.68
C GLY A 146 -3.53 7.54 -4.49
N ILE A 147 -3.95 6.84 -3.44
CA ILE A 147 -4.51 7.44 -2.22
C ILE A 147 -3.40 8.12 -1.42
N PHE A 148 -2.25 7.48 -1.25
CA PHE A 148 -1.10 8.06 -0.57
C PHE A 148 -0.67 9.40 -1.20
N ASP A 149 -0.64 9.44 -2.54
CA ASP A 149 -0.29 10.61 -3.35
C ASP A 149 -1.42 11.65 -3.47
N LEU A 150 -2.65 11.35 -3.01
CA LEU A 150 -3.73 12.34 -2.95
C LEU A 150 -3.48 13.46 -1.94
N GLY A 151 -2.47 13.33 -1.08
CA GLY A 151 -2.20 14.28 -0.01
C GLY A 151 -2.89 13.93 1.30
N MET A 152 -2.98 12.64 1.63
CA MET A 152 -3.62 12.15 2.86
C MET A 152 -2.90 12.59 4.15
N SER A 153 -1.69 13.16 4.06
CA SER A 153 -1.05 13.89 5.15
C SER A 153 -1.86 15.12 5.64
N ASN A 154 -2.84 15.59 4.87
CA ASN A 154 -3.76 16.63 5.32
C ASN A 154 -4.79 16.10 6.35
N VAL A 155 -5.13 14.81 6.33
CA VAL A 155 -6.14 14.21 7.22
C VAL A 155 -5.54 13.32 8.31
N PHE A 156 -4.32 12.83 8.13
CA PHE A 156 -3.60 12.02 9.11
C PHE A 156 -2.39 12.76 9.69
N SER A 157 -2.10 12.57 10.98
CA SER A 157 -0.94 13.19 11.66
C SER A 157 0.36 12.44 11.37
N ASN A 158 0.26 11.12 11.23
CA ASN A 158 1.30 10.23 10.71
C ASN A 158 0.63 9.30 9.68
N ASN A 159 1.19 9.18 8.48
CA ASN A 159 0.61 8.39 7.39
C ASN A 159 1.66 7.41 6.88
N GLN A 160 1.79 6.27 7.54
CA GLN A 160 2.71 5.23 7.11
C GLN A 160 2.05 4.32 6.07
N PHE A 161 2.76 4.10 4.97
CA PHE A 161 2.37 3.13 3.95
C PHE A 161 3.41 2.00 3.86
N TRP A 162 3.02 0.83 4.34
CA TRP A 162 3.78 -0.41 4.31
C TRP A 162 3.45 -1.16 3.02
N PHE A 163 4.12 -0.77 1.94
CA PHE A 163 3.90 -1.33 0.61
C PHE A 163 4.28 -2.81 0.58
N TYR A 164 3.29 -3.67 0.37
CA TYR A 164 3.40 -5.14 0.44
C TYR A 164 4.07 -5.65 1.72
N ASN A 165 3.98 -4.91 2.84
CA ASN A 165 4.74 -5.19 4.07
C ASN A 165 6.25 -5.41 3.80
N LYS A 166 6.82 -4.68 2.83
CA LYS A 166 8.25 -4.77 2.46
C LYS A 166 8.99 -3.48 2.72
N LYS A 167 8.48 -2.36 2.20
CA LYS A 167 9.07 -1.03 2.38
C LYS A 167 8.07 -0.11 3.09
N VAL A 168 8.56 0.75 3.96
CA VAL A 168 7.77 1.71 4.72
C VAL A 168 7.98 3.12 4.16
N TYR A 169 6.88 3.74 3.72
CA TYR A 169 6.83 5.11 3.21
C TYR A 169 6.14 6.03 4.22
N PRO A 170 6.52 7.32 4.28
CA PRO A 170 7.40 8.05 3.34
C PRO A 170 8.90 7.87 3.55
N GLU A 171 9.36 7.19 4.61
CA GLU A 171 10.77 7.06 4.98
C GLU A 171 11.62 6.50 3.83
N SER A 172 11.09 5.50 3.11
CA SER A 172 11.73 4.88 1.95
C SER A 172 11.94 5.79 0.75
N PHE A 173 11.36 7.00 0.71
CA PHE A 173 11.72 7.99 -0.32
C PHE A 173 13.12 8.57 -0.13
N LYS A 174 13.62 8.61 1.12
CA LYS A 174 14.95 9.15 1.45
C LYS A 174 15.99 8.05 1.53
N SER A 175 15.65 6.97 2.24
CA SER A 175 16.50 5.78 2.38
C SER A 175 15.62 4.58 2.64
N ASP A 176 15.93 3.45 2.00
CA ASP A 176 15.18 2.19 2.18
C ASP A 176 14.98 1.87 3.66
N LEU A 177 13.72 1.86 4.10
CA LEU A 177 13.28 1.35 5.40
C LEU A 177 12.44 0.10 5.16
N LEU A 178 12.99 -1.07 5.49
CA LEU A 178 12.26 -2.32 5.32
C LEU A 178 11.32 -2.55 6.51
N ALA A 179 10.11 -3.07 6.25
CA ALA A 179 9.15 -3.42 7.28
C ALA A 179 9.67 -4.49 8.26
N SER A 180 10.64 -5.29 7.83
CA SER A 180 11.35 -6.27 8.67
C SER A 180 12.32 -5.62 9.66
N ASP A 181 12.70 -4.38 9.41
CA ASP A 181 13.65 -3.61 10.22
C ASP A 181 12.92 -2.57 11.07
N VAL A 182 11.60 -2.71 11.20
CA VAL A 182 10.75 -1.91 12.07
C VAL A 182 10.34 -2.74 13.28
N ASN A 183 10.37 -2.12 14.46
CA ASN A 183 9.83 -2.67 15.69
C ASN A 183 8.32 -2.70 15.52
N LEU A 184 7.77 -3.90 15.36
CA LEU A 184 6.37 -4.06 15.04
C LEU A 184 5.46 -3.62 16.19
N HIS A 185 5.87 -3.85 17.44
CA HIS A 185 5.08 -3.47 18.61
C HIS A 185 4.98 -1.95 18.73
N GLN A 186 6.09 -1.23 18.62
CA GLN A 186 6.12 0.23 18.62
C GLN A 186 5.36 0.81 17.41
N ALA A 187 5.49 0.19 16.24
CA ALA A 187 4.72 0.62 15.08
C ALA A 187 3.22 0.46 15.32
N ILE A 188 2.75 -0.70 15.80
CA ILE A 188 1.33 -0.92 16.08
C ILE A 188 0.83 0.02 17.20
N ALA A 189 1.56 0.11 18.31
CA ALA A 189 1.18 0.94 19.45
C ALA A 189 1.21 2.45 19.15
N GLY A 190 2.01 2.88 18.19
CA GLY A 190 2.13 4.29 17.78
C GLY A 190 1.06 4.77 16.81
N HIS A 191 0.16 3.89 16.34
CA HIS A 191 -0.87 4.24 15.36
C HIS A 191 -2.29 4.11 15.93
N ASP A 192 -3.09 5.15 15.72
CA ASP A 192 -4.51 5.21 16.07
C ASP A 192 -5.37 4.27 15.23
N VAL A 193 -4.96 4.06 13.98
CA VAL A 193 -5.68 3.29 12.97
C VAL A 193 -4.71 2.42 12.20
N ILE A 194 -5.06 1.15 12.02
CA ILE A 194 -4.33 0.21 11.15
C ILE A 194 -5.28 -0.25 10.06
N ILE A 195 -4.85 -0.13 8.81
CA ILE A 195 -5.65 -0.49 7.64
C ILE A 195 -4.92 -1.59 6.88
N LEU A 196 -5.60 -2.72 6.68
CA LEU A 196 -5.20 -3.73 5.71
C LEU A 196 -6.06 -3.53 4.46
N MET A 197 -5.42 -3.24 3.33
CA MET A 197 -6.11 -3.11 2.05
C MET A 197 -5.48 -4.05 1.03
N ALA A 198 -6.31 -4.77 0.29
CA ALA A 198 -5.89 -5.62 -0.81
C ALA A 198 -6.96 -5.63 -1.90
N THR A 199 -6.51 -5.89 -3.11
CA THR A 199 -7.37 -6.10 -4.27
C THR A 199 -7.52 -7.58 -4.58
N GLU A 200 -8.47 -7.95 -5.43
CA GLU A 200 -8.80 -9.37 -5.68
C GLU A 200 -7.56 -10.21 -6.05
N ALA A 201 -6.67 -9.68 -6.89
CA ALA A 201 -5.44 -10.35 -7.29
C ALA A 201 -4.43 -10.55 -6.15
N THR A 202 -4.53 -9.79 -5.06
CA THR A 202 -3.59 -9.81 -3.93
C THR A 202 -4.21 -10.34 -2.62
N LEU A 203 -5.53 -10.53 -2.57
CA LEU A 203 -6.24 -11.14 -1.43
C LEU A 203 -5.67 -12.49 -0.97
N PRO A 204 -5.17 -13.41 -1.84
CA PRO A 204 -4.55 -14.65 -1.38
C PRO A 204 -3.39 -14.45 -0.39
N GLY A 205 -2.74 -13.28 -0.44
CA GLY A 205 -1.64 -12.91 0.45
C GLY A 205 -1.92 -11.65 1.26
N LEU A 206 -3.17 -11.42 1.69
CA LEU A 206 -3.56 -10.24 2.48
C LEU A 206 -2.59 -10.01 3.64
N GLY A 207 -2.08 -8.78 3.73
CA GLY A 207 -1.15 -8.38 4.80
C GLY A 207 0.31 -8.80 4.57
N TRP A 208 0.59 -9.69 3.62
CA TRP A 208 1.96 -10.06 3.19
C TRP A 208 2.90 -10.39 4.37
N GLY A 209 2.44 -11.22 5.31
CA GLY A 209 3.22 -11.58 6.50
C GLY A 209 3.04 -10.62 7.69
N PHE A 210 2.34 -9.49 7.53
CA PHE A 210 2.11 -8.54 8.63
C PHE A 210 1.19 -9.16 9.68
N VAL A 211 0.09 -9.78 9.26
CA VAL A 211 -0.92 -10.36 10.16
C VAL A 211 -0.29 -11.47 10.98
N GLU A 212 0.50 -12.33 10.35
CA GLU A 212 1.22 -13.43 10.99
C GLU A 212 2.24 -12.91 12.00
N ARG A 213 3.04 -11.90 11.62
CA ARG A 213 4.00 -11.27 12.54
C ARG A 213 3.32 -10.60 13.74
N ALA A 214 2.19 -9.92 13.51
CA ALA A 214 1.43 -9.27 14.57
C ALA A 214 0.79 -10.30 15.50
N TYR A 215 0.21 -11.38 14.95
CA TYR A 215 -0.36 -12.47 15.72
C TYR A 215 0.70 -13.15 16.59
N ASP A 216 1.86 -13.51 16.02
CA ASP A 216 2.98 -14.09 16.76
C ASP A 216 3.45 -13.15 17.87
N MET A 217 3.62 -11.86 17.57
CA MET A 217 3.96 -10.82 18.56
C MET A 217 2.99 -10.76 19.75
N PHE A 218 1.68 -10.92 19.50
CA PHE A 218 0.68 -10.83 20.57
C PHE A 218 0.44 -12.14 21.34
N THR A 219 0.79 -13.29 20.75
CA THR A 219 0.37 -14.59 21.29
C THR A 219 1.51 -15.51 21.69
N ASN A 220 2.71 -15.31 21.13
CA ASN A 220 3.86 -16.15 21.39
C ASN A 220 4.68 -15.57 22.56
N PRO A 221 4.75 -16.26 23.71
CA PRO A 221 5.52 -15.77 24.87
C PRO A 221 7.02 -15.75 24.61
N ASP A 222 7.51 -16.52 23.64
CA ASP A 222 8.90 -16.53 23.20
C ASP A 222 9.16 -15.54 22.07
N TYR A 223 8.17 -14.71 21.68
CA TYR A 223 8.37 -13.67 20.69
C TYR A 223 9.48 -12.73 21.15
N LYS A 224 10.59 -12.73 20.41
CA LYS A 224 11.68 -11.80 20.63
C LYS A 224 11.48 -10.61 19.73
N GLU A 225 10.96 -9.54 20.34
CA GLU A 225 10.94 -8.24 19.73
C GLU A 225 12.36 -7.92 19.21
N ILE A 226 12.45 -7.47 17.97
CA ILE A 226 13.71 -6.94 17.46
C ILE A 226 13.95 -5.67 18.28
N ASP A 227 14.89 -5.71 19.23
CA ASP A 227 15.42 -4.50 19.83
C ASP A 227 16.06 -3.71 18.68
N LEU A 228 15.30 -2.73 18.18
CA LEU A 228 15.73 -1.94 17.04
C LEU A 228 16.92 -1.08 17.37
N ASN A 229 17.11 -0.65 18.61
CA ASN A 229 18.29 0.12 18.97
C ASN A 229 19.52 -0.79 18.84
N GLU A 230 19.43 -2.02 19.33
CA GLU A 230 20.48 -3.02 19.17
C GLU A 230 20.66 -3.44 17.70
N PHE A 231 19.58 -3.64 16.94
CA PHE A 231 19.61 -4.06 15.54
C PHE A 231 20.16 -2.95 14.64
N GLN A 232 19.71 -1.70 14.80
CA GLN A 232 20.23 -0.54 14.08
C GLN A 232 21.69 -0.29 14.46
N GLU A 233 22.09 -0.49 15.72
CA GLU A 233 23.50 -0.45 16.10
C GLU A 233 24.32 -1.57 15.47
N LYS A 234 23.79 -2.80 15.40
CA LYS A 234 24.44 -3.92 14.70
C LYS A 234 24.58 -3.62 13.21
N VAL A 235 23.53 -3.10 12.56
CA VAL A 235 23.56 -2.68 11.16
C VAL A 235 24.59 -1.56 10.97
N ARG A 236 24.61 -0.53 11.82
CA ARG A 236 25.59 0.58 11.75
C ARG A 236 27.02 0.07 11.92
N ARG A 237 27.28 -0.76 12.93
CA ARG A 237 28.61 -1.37 13.17
C ARG A 237 29.04 -2.23 11.99
N LEU A 238 28.13 -3.03 11.46
CA LEU A 238 28.45 -3.92 10.34
C LEU A 238 28.66 -3.14 9.05
N ARG A 239 27.85 -2.11 8.76
CA ARG A 239 28.09 -1.17 7.65
C ARG A 239 29.48 -0.56 7.73
N ASN A 240 29.92 -0.13 8.92
CA ASN A 240 31.28 0.40 9.12
C ASN A 240 32.36 -0.67 8.88
N LYS A 241 32.13 -1.90 9.35
CA LYS A 241 33.04 -3.04 9.11
C LYS A 241 33.15 -3.37 7.62
N ILE A 242 32.03 -3.41 6.90
CA ILE A 242 32.01 -3.64 5.45
C ILE A 242 32.76 -2.52 4.74
N LYS A 243 32.49 -1.25 5.07
CA LYS A 243 33.20 -0.08 4.51
C LYS A 243 34.72 -0.14 4.71
N SER A 244 35.18 -0.71 5.83
CA SER A 244 36.60 -0.87 6.12
C SER A 244 37.27 -2.04 5.39
N SER A 245 36.50 -2.91 4.73
CA SER A 245 37.01 -4.05 3.96
C SER A 245 36.97 -3.74 2.47
N GLU A 246 38.14 -3.59 1.85
CA GLU A 246 38.26 -3.30 0.43
C GLU A 246 37.67 -4.40 -0.45
N GLU A 247 37.87 -5.67 -0.06
CA GLU A 247 37.32 -6.83 -0.76
C GLU A 247 35.79 -6.89 -0.68
N TRP A 248 35.23 -6.66 0.51
CA TRP A 248 33.78 -6.67 0.68
C TRP A 248 33.14 -5.48 -0.06
N MET A 249 33.75 -4.29 -0.02
CA MET A 249 33.26 -3.14 -0.78
C MET A 249 33.23 -3.38 -2.29
N LYS A 250 34.23 -4.06 -2.87
CA LYS A 250 34.19 -4.48 -4.29
C LYS A 250 33.00 -5.40 -4.59
N SER A 251 32.67 -6.30 -3.65
CA SER A 251 31.47 -7.15 -3.75
C SER A 251 30.19 -6.33 -3.64
N ILE A 252 30.12 -5.35 -2.74
CA ILE A 252 28.97 -4.44 -2.61
C ILE A 252 28.74 -3.65 -3.90
N GLU A 253 29.79 -3.07 -4.49
CA GLU A 253 29.68 -2.30 -5.74
C GLU A 253 29.20 -3.17 -6.90
N SER A 254 29.73 -4.39 -7.04
CA SER A 254 29.28 -5.35 -8.05
C SER A 254 27.81 -5.73 -7.86
N LYS A 255 27.39 -6.04 -6.62
CA LYS A 255 26.00 -6.34 -6.28
C LYS A 255 25.08 -5.15 -6.53
N ALA A 256 25.52 -3.93 -6.20
CA ALA A 256 24.78 -2.68 -6.38
C ALA A 256 24.52 -2.43 -7.87
N ASN A 257 25.55 -2.57 -8.71
CA ASN A 257 25.44 -2.44 -10.17
C ASN A 257 24.50 -3.50 -10.76
N LYS A 258 24.64 -4.77 -10.34
CA LYS A 258 23.78 -5.86 -10.82
C LYS A 258 22.31 -5.67 -10.44
N LYS A 259 22.04 -5.04 -9.29
CA LYS A 259 20.70 -4.75 -8.78
C LYS A 259 20.17 -3.37 -9.18
N ASN A 260 20.97 -2.57 -9.87
CA ASN A 260 20.67 -1.19 -10.24
C ASN A 260 20.23 -0.31 -9.05
N ILE A 261 20.97 -0.38 -7.94
CA ILE A 261 20.75 0.42 -6.71
C ILE A 261 22.04 1.11 -6.29
N SER A 262 21.94 2.08 -5.38
CA SER A 262 23.12 2.77 -4.85
C SER A 262 24.02 1.83 -4.04
N VAL A 263 25.33 2.12 -4.01
CA VAL A 263 26.31 1.40 -3.16
C VAL A 263 25.91 1.44 -1.69
N ASP A 264 25.39 2.57 -1.20
CA ASP A 264 24.97 2.71 0.21
C ASP A 264 23.71 1.88 0.53
N SER A 265 22.77 1.80 -0.41
CA SER A 265 21.60 0.92 -0.31
C SER A 265 22.01 -0.55 -0.27
N MET A 266 22.91 -0.96 -1.19
CA MET A 266 23.40 -2.34 -1.23
C MET A 266 24.19 -2.68 0.04
N LEU A 267 25.00 -1.75 0.55
CA LEU A 267 25.73 -1.90 1.80
C LEU A 267 24.78 -2.19 2.98
N THR A 268 23.67 -1.45 3.06
CA THR A 268 22.66 -1.64 4.11
C THR A 268 21.97 -3.00 3.98
N LEU A 269 21.59 -3.39 2.75
CA LEU A 269 20.97 -4.69 2.47
C LEU A 269 21.89 -5.88 2.83
N ASP A 270 23.19 -5.80 2.51
CA ASP A 270 24.16 -6.85 2.83
C ASP A 270 24.39 -6.93 4.35
N ALA A 271 24.46 -5.78 5.04
CA ALA A 271 24.58 -5.74 6.49
C ALA A 271 23.36 -6.40 7.18
N ILE A 272 22.14 -6.06 6.74
CA ILE A 272 20.92 -6.68 7.23
C ILE A 272 20.92 -8.20 6.98
N TRP A 273 21.32 -8.63 5.77
CA TRP A 273 21.36 -10.05 5.41
C TRP A 273 22.31 -10.84 6.30
N VAL A 274 23.52 -10.33 6.57
CA VAL A 274 24.48 -11.01 7.46
C VAL A 274 23.93 -11.14 8.87
N ILE A 275 23.37 -10.06 9.45
CA ILE A 275 22.84 -10.09 10.82
C ILE A 275 21.69 -11.10 10.95
N LYS A 276 20.84 -11.21 9.93
CA LYS A 276 19.73 -12.17 9.91
C LYS A 276 20.23 -13.61 9.82
N ASN A 277 21.26 -13.89 9.01
CA ASN A 277 21.83 -15.24 8.86
C ASN A 277 22.82 -15.64 9.96
N GLU A 278 23.29 -14.72 10.80
CA GLU A 278 24.10 -15.05 11.98
C GLU A 278 23.25 -15.59 13.15
N LYS A 279 21.96 -15.30 13.21
CA LYS A 279 21.05 -15.78 14.28
C LYS A 279 20.58 -17.24 14.10
N ASP A 280 20.79 -17.82 12.91
CA ASP A 280 20.38 -19.20 12.57
C ASP A 280 21.51 -20.23 12.82
N LYS A 281 22.52 -19.87 13.62
CA LYS A 281 23.61 -20.74 14.10
C LYS A 281 23.62 -20.81 15.62
#